data_AF-A0A0B8Q8H0-F1
#
_entry.id   AF-A0A0B8Q8H0-F1
#
_cell.length_a   1.000
_cell.length_b   1.000
_cell.length_c   1.000
_cell.angle_alpha   90.00
_cell.angle_beta   90.00
_cell.angle_gamma   90.00
#
_symmetry.space_group_name_H-M   'P 1'
#
loop_
_entity.id
_entity.type
_entity.pdbx_description
1 polymer ?
#
loop_
_entity_poly.entity_id
_entity_poly.type
_entity_poly.pdbx_seq_one_letter_code
_entity_poly.pdbx_strand_id
1 'polypeptide(L)'
;MQVLPSGTKSFKFRYYYNKKPIFISIGTYGSVSLVTAREISNKYSVWLNSGLNPKEVIAEKAKDKKKLEDEEKSTRFFETTFACPCSIQRKKR
;
A
#
# COMPACT_ATOMS: atom_id res chain seq x y z
N MET A 1 4.16 -18.41 6.92
CA MET A 1 3.41 -18.45 5.65
C MET A 1 2.19 -19.34 5.87
N GLN A 2 1.00 -18.92 5.43
CA GLN A 2 -0.24 -19.67 5.58
C GLN A 2 -0.80 -20.01 4.19
N VAL A 3 -1.16 -21.27 3.98
CA VAL A 3 -1.86 -21.73 2.78
C VAL A 3 -3.34 -21.83 3.10
N LEU A 4 -4.18 -21.22 2.29
CA LEU A 4 -5.64 -21.35 2.40
C LEU A 4 -6.11 -22.59 1.65
N PRO A 5 -7.28 -23.17 2.00
CA PRO A 5 -7.85 -24.31 1.27
C PRO A 5 -8.14 -23.97 -0.21
N SER A 6 -8.28 -22.69 -0.55
CA SER A 6 -8.36 -22.19 -1.94
C SER A 6 -7.05 -22.33 -2.74
N GLY A 7 -5.96 -22.78 -2.12
CA GLY A 7 -4.62 -22.83 -2.72
C GLY A 7 -3.86 -21.49 -2.65
N THR A 8 -4.51 -20.41 -2.22
CA THR A 8 -3.87 -19.11 -2.06
C THR A 8 -2.87 -19.14 -0.92
N LYS A 9 -1.64 -18.69 -1.20
CA LYS A 9 -0.56 -18.60 -0.23
C LYS A 9 -0.45 -17.16 0.27
N SER A 10 -0.46 -16.97 1.59
CA SER A 10 -0.38 -15.65 2.23
C SER A 10 0.79 -15.55 3.21
N PHE A 11 1.43 -14.40 3.22
CA PHE A 11 2.47 -14.06 4.17
C PHE A 11 1.84 -13.34 5.36
N LYS A 12 1.88 -13.99 6.53
CA LYS A 12 1.44 -13.44 7.80
C LYS A 12 2.63 -13.36 8.75
N PHE A 13 2.74 -12.24 9.45
CA PHE A 13 3.69 -11.98 10.52
C PHE A 13 2.95 -12.03 11.85
N ARG A 14 3.34 -12.96 12.72
CA ARG A 14 2.78 -13.13 14.07
C ARG A 14 3.76 -12.57 15.07
N TYR A 15 3.27 -11.74 15.98
CA TYR A 15 4.07 -11.21 17.08
C TYR A 15 3.20 -11.10 18.34
N TYR A 16 3.85 -10.84 19.47
CA TYR A 16 3.19 -10.58 20.74
C TYR A 16 3.33 -9.11 21.10
N TYR A 17 2.24 -8.50 21.52
CA TYR A 17 2.24 -7.17 22.09
C TYR A 17 1.26 -7.13 23.25
N ASN A 18 1.70 -6.61 24.40
CA ASN A 18 0.89 -6.59 25.63
C ASN A 18 0.28 -7.95 25.99
N LYS A 19 1.08 -9.04 25.86
CA LYS A 19 0.68 -10.44 26.09
C LYS A 19 -0.42 -10.97 25.15
N LYS A 20 -0.84 -10.20 24.13
CA LYS A 20 -1.83 -10.62 23.14
C LYS A 20 -1.11 -10.98 21.83
N PRO A 21 -1.43 -12.13 21.21
CA PRO A 21 -0.93 -12.46 19.88
C PRO A 21 -1.63 -11.59 18.84
N ILE A 22 -0.83 -10.94 17.99
CA ILE A 22 -1.32 -10.10 16.89
C ILE A 22 -0.75 -10.64 15.58
N PHE A 23 -1.56 -10.51 14.52
CA PHE A 23 -1.20 -10.92 13.17
C PHE A 23 -1.26 -9.74 12.22
N ILE A 24 -0.27 -9.64 11.35
CA ILE A 24 -0.22 -8.67 10.25
C ILE A 24 -0.07 -9.46 8.94
N SER A 25 -0.93 -9.18 7.95
CA SER A 25 -0.76 -9.70 6.60
C SER A 25 0.22 -8.82 5.83
N ILE A 26 1.33 -9.40 5.37
CA ILE A 26 2.31 -8.72 4.53
C ILE A 26 1.81 -8.68 3.07
N GLY A 27 1.21 -9.79 2.61
CA GLY A 27 0.67 -9.89 1.26
C GLY A 27 0.44 -11.34 0.82
N THR A 28 -0.01 -11.51 -0.42
CA THR A 28 -0.19 -12.81 -1.07
C THR A 28 1.04 -13.19 -1.88
N TYR A 29 1.30 -14.49 -1.96
CA TYR A 29 2.29 -15.05 -2.86
C TYR A 29 1.90 -14.75 -4.31
N GLY A 30 2.84 -14.28 -5.11
CA GLY A 30 2.62 -13.81 -6.48
C GLY A 30 2.63 -12.28 -6.57
N SER A 31 1.90 -11.59 -5.69
CA SER A 31 1.97 -10.13 -5.58
C SER A 31 3.22 -9.67 -4.82
N VAL A 32 3.64 -10.45 -3.83
CA VAL A 32 4.85 -10.20 -3.03
C VAL A 32 5.77 -11.41 -3.14
N SER A 33 7.07 -11.18 -3.33
CA SER A 33 8.08 -12.23 -3.39
C SER A 33 8.46 -12.72 -1.98
N LEU A 34 9.02 -13.93 -1.89
CA LEU A 34 9.51 -14.46 -0.61
C LEU A 34 10.59 -13.57 0.03
N VAL A 35 11.50 -13.03 -0.80
CA VAL A 35 12.60 -12.17 -0.35
C VAL A 35 12.05 -10.88 0.24
N THR A 36 11.16 -10.19 -0.50
CA THR A 36 10.54 -8.96 -0.02
C THR A 36 9.72 -9.18 1.25
N ALA A 37 8.99 -10.30 1.35
CA ALA A 37 8.27 -10.65 2.57
C ALA A 37 9.20 -10.84 3.78
N ARG A 38 10.39 -11.43 3.60
CA ARG A 38 11.41 -11.59 4.65
C ARG A 38 11.98 -10.24 5.08
N GLU A 39 12.30 -9.37 4.13
CA GLU A 39 12.78 -8.01 4.42
C GLU A 39 11.76 -7.21 5.23
N ILE A 40 10.48 -7.28 4.86
CA ILE A 40 9.40 -6.60 5.58
C ILE A 40 9.26 -7.17 6.99
N SER A 41 9.35 -8.50 7.15
CA SER A 41 9.36 -9.16 8.46
C SER A 41 10.51 -8.66 9.33
N ASN A 42 11.72 -8.55 8.78
CA ASN A 42 12.90 -8.06 9.51
C ASN A 42 12.71 -6.60 9.94
N LYS A 43 12.16 -5.75 9.06
CA LYS A 43 11.82 -4.35 9.40
C LYS A 43 10.85 -4.27 10.57
N TYR A 44 9.81 -5.11 10.60
CA TYR A 44 8.86 -5.16 11.72
C TYR A 44 9.51 -5.67 13.01
N SER A 45 10.40 -6.65 12.93
CA SER A 45 11.20 -7.10 14.08
C SER A 45 12.05 -5.99 14.66
N VAL A 46 12.68 -5.15 13.82
CA VAL A 46 13.45 -3.99 14.29
C VAL A 46 12.55 -2.99 15.02
N TRP A 47 11.37 -2.67 14.48
CA TRP A 47 10.41 -1.78 15.15
C TRP A 47 9.96 -2.32 16.51
N LEU A 48 9.69 -3.63 16.60
CA LEU A 48 9.35 -4.28 17.86
C LEU A 48 10.48 -4.17 18.89
N ASN A 49 11.73 -4.35 18.46
CA ASN A 49 12.89 -4.19 19.33
C ASN A 49 13.05 -2.74 19.82
N SER A 50 12.67 -1.76 19.00
CA SER A 50 12.63 -0.34 19.38
C SER A 50 11.41 0.03 20.24
N GLY A 51 10.51 -0.92 20.53
CA GLY A 51 9.29 -0.68 21.30
C GLY A 51 8.13 -0.06 20.50
N LEU A 52 8.25 0.01 19.17
CA LEU A 52 7.23 0.54 18.28
C LEU A 52 6.31 -0.57 17.76
N ASN A 53 5.01 -0.31 17.74
CA ASN A 53 4.03 -1.26 17.22
C ASN A 53 3.97 -1.21 15.70
N PRO A 54 4.30 -2.31 14.99
CA PRO A 54 4.27 -2.32 13.54
C PRO A 54 2.86 -2.04 12.98
N LYS A 55 1.81 -2.47 13.68
CA LYS A 55 0.41 -2.24 13.26
C LYS A 55 0.04 -0.76 13.23
N GLU A 56 0.52 0.02 14.19
CA GLU A 56 0.25 1.47 14.29
C GLU A 56 1.02 2.21 13.20
N VAL A 57 2.32 1.93 13.06
CA VAL A 57 3.18 2.51 12.01
C VAL A 57 2.65 2.24 10.61
N ILE A 58 2.13 1.02 10.35
CA ILE A 58 1.53 0.68 9.05
C ILE A 58 0.25 1.49 8.82
N ALA A 59 -0.59 1.65 9.86
CA ALA A 59 -1.83 2.42 9.74
C ALA A 59 -1.56 3.90 9.48
N GLU A 60 -0.54 4.48 10.09
CA GLU A 60 -0.08 5.85 9.84
C GLU A 60 0.41 6.00 8.40
N LYS A 61 1.33 5.14 7.96
CA LYS A 61 1.83 5.15 6.57
C LYS A 61 0.72 5.00 5.54
N ALA A 62 -0.32 4.20 5.84
CA ALA A 62 -1.46 4.05 4.96
C ALA A 62 -2.31 5.34 4.87
N LYS A 63 -2.40 6.12 5.95
CA LYS A 63 -3.06 7.44 5.92
C LYS A 63 -2.25 8.44 5.13
N ASP A 64 -0.94 8.46 5.30
CA ASP A 64 -0.05 9.40 4.62
C ASP A 64 -0.03 9.17 3.11
N LYS A 65 0.03 7.90 2.68
CA LYS A 65 -0.07 7.54 1.26
C LYS A 65 -1.38 8.02 0.62
N LYS A 66 -2.50 7.87 1.32
CA LYS A 66 -3.80 8.35 0.80
C LYS A 66 -3.82 9.85 0.58
N LYS A 67 -3.29 10.63 1.54
CA LYS A 67 -3.20 12.10 1.40
C LYS A 67 -2.37 12.49 0.18
N LEU A 68 -1.21 11.87 -0.01
CA LEU A 68 -0.34 12.11 -1.17
C LEU A 68 -1.05 11.75 -2.49
N GLU A 69 -1.74 10.60 -2.53
CA GLU A 69 -2.50 10.20 -3.72
C GLU A 69 -3.65 11.17 -4.03
N ASP A 70 -4.30 11.75 -3.02
CA ASP A 70 -5.38 12.71 -3.21
C ASP A 70 -4.83 14.07 -3.70
N GLU A 71 -3.65 14.48 -3.22
CA GLU A 71 -2.91 15.66 -3.71
C GLU A 71 -2.45 15.49 -5.17
N GLU A 72 -1.90 14.33 -5.54
CA GLU A 72 -1.50 13.98 -6.91
C GLU A 72 -2.68 13.93 -7.88
N LYS A 73 -3.86 13.48 -7.41
CA LYS A 73 -5.08 13.50 -8.23
C LYS A 73 -5.60 14.92 -8.45
N SER A 74 -5.50 15.78 -7.44
CA SER A 74 -5.94 17.18 -7.56
C SER A 74 -5.08 17.98 -8.55
N THR A 75 -3.77 17.74 -8.56
CA THR A 75 -2.83 18.37 -9.51
C THR A 75 -3.00 17.84 -10.93
N ARG A 76 -3.17 16.52 -11.12
CA ARG A 76 -3.45 15.93 -12.45
C ARG A 76 -4.81 16.33 -13.05
N PHE A 77 -5.81 16.62 -12.21
CA PHE A 77 -7.13 17.10 -12.66
C PHE A 77 -7.08 18.52 -13.25
N PHE A 78 -6.15 19.37 -12.81
CA PHE A 78 -6.06 20.75 -13.27
C PHE A 78 -5.36 20.90 -14.63
N GLU A 79 -4.46 19.99 -15.01
CA GLU A 79 -3.76 20.06 -16.31
C GLU A 79 -4.62 19.57 -17.49
N THR A 80 -5.58 18.69 -17.26
CA THR A 80 -6.39 18.09 -18.34
C THR A 80 -7.55 18.96 -18.80
N THR A 81 -7.90 20.02 -18.07
CA THR A 81 -9.00 20.93 -18.43
C THR A 81 -8.58 22.06 -19.41
N PHE A 82 -7.28 22.26 -19.66
CA PHE A 82 -6.79 23.24 -20.64
C PHE A 82 -6.56 22.69 -22.05
N ALA A 83 -6.71 21.38 -22.26
CA ALA A 83 -6.65 20.78 -23.59
C ALA A 83 -8.05 20.68 -24.21
N CYS A 84 -8.72 21.82 -24.39
CA CYS A 84 -9.90 21.91 -25.25
C CYS A 84 -9.37 22.20 -26.68
N PRO A 85 -9.42 21.25 -27.65
CA PRO A 85 -9.08 21.58 -29.02
C PRO A 85 -10.22 22.41 -29.61
N CYS A 86 -10.17 23.71 -29.36
CA CYS A 86 -10.95 24.68 -30.11
C CYS A 86 -10.39 24.75 -31.53
N SER A 87 -10.83 23.84 -32.40
CA SER A 87 -10.71 24.00 -33.84
C SER A 87 -12.10 24.05 -34.46
N ILE A 88 -12.75 25.19 -34.26
CA ILE A 88 -13.65 25.77 -35.25
C ILE A 88 -12.82 25.99 -36.51
N GLN A 89 -13.11 25.26 -37.60
CA GLN A 89 -12.97 25.82 -38.95
C GLN A 89 -14.19 25.45 -39.80
N ARG A 90 -14.76 26.54 -40.35
CA ARG A 90 -16.00 26.63 -41.13
C ARG A 90 -15.90 25.83 -42.42
N LYS A 91 -16.94 25.05 -42.74
CA LYS A 91 -17.10 24.39 -44.04
C LYS A 91 -17.78 25.39 -45.00
N LYS A 92 -17.00 26.01 -45.90
CA LYS A 92 -17.53 26.74 -47.07
C LYS A 92 -18.17 25.72 -48.03
N ARG A 93 -19.44 25.92 -48.35
CA ARG A 93 -20.07 25.52 -49.61
C ARG A 93 -20.84 26.72 -50.13
#